data_AF-A0A5S3YLL3-F1
#
_entry.id   AF-A0A5S3YLL3-F1
#
_cell.length_a   1.000
_cell.length_b   1.000
_cell.length_c   1.000
_cell.angle_alpha   90.00
_cell.angle_beta   90.00
_cell.angle_gamma   90.00
#
_symmetry.space_group_name_H-M   'P 1'
#
loop_
_entity.id
_entity.type
_entity.pdbx_description
1 polymer ?
#
loop_
_entity_poly.entity_id
_entity_poly.type
_entity_poly.pdbx_seq_one_letter_code
_entity_poly.pdbx_strand_id
1 'polypeptide(L)'
;DISDYRDIDPMFGSLDDFDTLIAQAHQRDIKVIIDQVLSHTSNEHDWFNESRTDKNNNKADWYVWADAEPDGSAPNNWLSI
;
A
#
# COMPACT_ATOMS: atom_id res chain seq x y z
N ASP A 1 5.28 2.50 -4.17
CA ASP A 1 4.16 2.47 -3.20
C ASP A 1 3.00 1.66 -3.80
N ILE A 2 2.07 1.16 -2.99
CA ILE A 2 1.04 0.18 -3.41
C ILE A 2 -0.36 0.80 -3.33
N SER A 3 -1.10 0.83 -4.45
CA SER A 3 -2.48 1.34 -4.53
C SER A 3 -3.54 0.23 -4.53
N ASP A 4 -3.20 -0.98 -4.99
CA ASP A 4 -4.01 -2.20 -4.87
C ASP A 4 -3.11 -3.39 -4.52
N TYR A 5 -3.42 -4.08 -3.42
CA TYR A 5 -2.67 -5.26 -2.97
C TYR A 5 -3.02 -6.56 -3.71
N ARG A 6 -4.06 -6.55 -4.56
CA ARG A 6 -4.66 -7.74 -5.15
C ARG A 6 -4.61 -7.78 -6.67
N ASP A 7 -3.96 -6.80 -7.28
CA ASP A 7 -3.81 -6.74 -8.74
C ASP A 7 -2.35 -6.52 -9.13
N ILE A 8 -2.06 -6.75 -10.40
CA ILE A 8 -0.75 -6.50 -11.01
C ILE A 8 -0.81 -5.15 -11.72
N ASP A 9 0.19 -4.29 -11.48
CA ASP A 9 0.31 -3.05 -12.23
C ASP A 9 0.36 -3.37 -13.74
N PRO A 10 -0.45 -2.69 -14.59
CA PRO A 10 -0.50 -2.99 -16.03
C PRO A 10 0.84 -2.91 -16.76
N MET A 11 1.82 -2.18 -16.21
CA MET A 11 3.20 -2.16 -16.73
C MET A 11 3.88 -3.52 -16.62
N PHE A 12 3.52 -4.34 -15.63
CA PHE A 12 4.08 -5.67 -15.39
C PHE A 12 3.24 -6.82 -15.95
N GLY A 13 1.99 -6.56 -16.35
CA GLY A 13 1.09 -7.54 -16.96
C GLY A 13 -0.23 -7.64 -16.21
N SER A 14 -0.75 -8.86 -16.09
CA SER A 14 -2.02 -9.18 -15.45
C SER A 14 -1.89 -10.31 -14.42
N LEU A 15 -2.95 -10.56 -13.64
CA LEU A 15 -3.02 -11.74 -12.77
C LEU A 15 -2.89 -13.06 -13.54
N ASP A 16 -3.41 -13.15 -14.77
CA ASP A 16 -3.27 -14.35 -15.61
C ASP A 16 -1.80 -14.60 -16.02
N ASP A 17 -1.03 -13.52 -16.24
CA ASP A 17 0.40 -13.60 -16.50
C ASP A 17 1.16 -14.09 -15.24
N PHE A 18 0.75 -13.62 -14.07
CA PHE A 18 1.31 -14.07 -12.80
C PHE A 18 0.98 -15.55 -12.52
N ASP A 19 -0.25 -15.99 -12.78
CA ASP A 19 -0.64 -17.41 -12.70
C ASP A 19 0.21 -18.28 -13.63
N THR A 20 0.45 -17.80 -14.84
CA THR A 20 1.34 -18.46 -15.81
C THR A 20 2.77 -18.56 -15.26
N LEU A 21 3.30 -17.48 -14.66
CA LEU A 21 4.62 -17.47 -14.03
C LEU A 21 4.70 -18.51 -12.90
N ILE A 22 3.73 -18.54 -12.00
CA ILE A 22 3.67 -19.50 -10.88
C ILE A 22 3.66 -20.94 -11.40
N ALA A 23 2.80 -21.23 -12.38
CA ALA A 23 2.69 -22.56 -12.97
C ALA A 23 4.02 -23.02 -13.59
N GLN A 24 4.68 -22.14 -14.36
CA GLN A 24 5.96 -22.44 -14.99
C GLN A 24 7.11 -22.61 -13.98
N ALA A 25 7.13 -21.82 -12.90
CA ALA A 25 8.11 -21.95 -11.83
C ALA A 25 7.96 -23.30 -11.11
N HIS A 26 6.74 -23.67 -10.74
CA HIS A 26 6.47 -24.92 -10.04
C HIS A 26 6.76 -26.17 -10.88
N GLN A 27 6.54 -26.14 -12.19
CA GLN A 27 6.96 -27.22 -13.10
C GLN A 27 8.49 -27.46 -13.08
N ARG A 28 9.27 -26.48 -12.63
CA ARG A 28 10.74 -26.53 -12.53
C ARG A 28 11.24 -26.69 -11.10
N ASP A 29 10.35 -27.01 -10.16
CA ASP A 29 10.61 -27.09 -8.71
C ASP A 29 11.19 -25.80 -8.11
N ILE A 30 10.85 -24.65 -8.71
CA ILE A 30 11.21 -23.33 -8.20
C ILE A 30 10.07 -22.85 -7.29
N LYS A 31 10.39 -22.41 -6.07
CA LYS A 31 9.43 -21.75 -5.18
C LYS A 31 9.41 -20.25 -5.43
N VAL A 32 8.22 -19.66 -5.39
CA VAL A 32 8.03 -18.22 -5.58
C VAL A 32 7.64 -17.59 -4.24
N ILE A 33 8.35 -16.54 -3.86
CA ILE A 33 8.06 -15.70 -2.70
C ILE A 33 7.89 -14.28 -3.25
N ILE A 34 6.88 -13.56 -2.76
CA ILE A 34 6.60 -12.18 -3.16
C ILE A 34 6.83 -11.24 -1.99
N ASP A 35 7.13 -9.99 -2.29
CA ASP A 35 7.19 -8.93 -1.30
C ASP A 35 5.78 -8.56 -0.82
N GLN A 36 5.66 -8.13 0.42
CA GLN A 36 4.42 -7.68 1.06
C GLN A 36 4.70 -6.41 1.86
N VAL A 37 4.37 -5.27 1.24
CA VAL A 37 4.58 -3.95 1.84
C VAL A 37 3.36 -3.56 2.68
N LEU A 38 3.32 -4.01 3.93
CA LEU A 38 2.19 -3.75 4.83
C LEU A 38 2.40 -2.56 5.78
N SER A 39 3.59 -1.96 5.78
CA SER A 39 3.90 -0.83 6.65
C SER A 39 3.23 0.48 6.21
N HIS A 40 2.93 0.61 4.92
CA HIS A 40 2.31 1.79 4.32
C HIS A 40 1.65 1.44 2.99
N THR A 41 0.69 2.26 2.56
CA THR A 41 0.11 2.23 1.21
C THR A 41 0.50 3.49 0.43
N SER A 42 0.24 3.50 -0.88
CA SER A 42 0.20 4.73 -1.67
C SER A 42 -0.85 5.70 -1.13
N ASN A 43 -0.67 6.99 -1.37
CA ASN A 43 -1.72 8.00 -1.17
C ASN A 43 -2.85 7.90 -2.22
N GLU A 44 -2.67 7.10 -3.27
CA GLU A 44 -3.71 6.77 -4.24
C GLU A 44 -4.55 5.55 -3.84
N HIS A 45 -4.17 4.83 -2.79
CA HIS A 45 -4.91 3.66 -2.29
C HIS A 45 -6.28 4.09 -1.75
N ASP A 46 -7.34 3.33 -2.07
CA ASP A 46 -8.72 3.65 -1.67
C ASP A 46 -8.87 3.87 -0.17
N TRP A 47 -8.17 3.09 0.63
CA TRP A 47 -8.12 3.27 2.08
C TRP A 47 -7.63 4.65 2.50
N PHE A 48 -6.56 5.17 1.89
CA PHE A 48 -6.04 6.50 2.21
C PHE A 48 -7.00 7.58 1.73
N ASN A 49 -7.55 7.41 0.52
CA ASN A 49 -8.54 8.30 -0.06
C ASN A 49 -9.78 8.43 0.83
N GLU A 50 -10.29 7.33 1.40
CA GLU A 50 -11.39 7.35 2.35
C GLU A 50 -10.95 7.94 3.70
N SER A 51 -9.82 7.49 4.25
CA SER A 51 -9.32 7.92 5.56
C SER A 51 -9.18 9.45 5.65
N ARG A 52 -8.67 10.08 4.59
CA ARG A 52 -8.43 11.53 4.55
C ARG A 52 -9.69 12.39 4.35
N THR A 53 -10.87 11.79 4.16
CA THR A 53 -12.11 12.55 3.86
C THR A 53 -12.58 13.38 5.05
N ASP A 54 -12.58 12.78 6.24
CA ASP A 54 -12.97 13.42 7.50
C ASP A 54 -12.46 12.60 8.71
N LYS A 55 -12.74 13.05 9.93
CA LYS A 55 -12.30 12.39 11.17
C LYS A 55 -13.22 11.24 11.65
N ASN A 56 -14.31 10.92 10.94
CA ASN A 56 -15.36 10.02 11.41
C ASN A 56 -15.69 8.86 10.45
N ASN A 57 -15.08 8.81 9.26
CA ASN A 57 -15.26 7.72 8.30
C ASN A 57 -14.72 6.39 8.84
N ASN A 58 -15.10 5.28 8.20
CA ASN A 58 -14.76 3.93 8.66
C ASN A 58 -13.25 3.62 8.64
N LYS A 59 -12.45 4.47 7.98
CA LYS A 59 -11.00 4.34 7.86
C LYS A 59 -10.24 5.51 8.48
N ALA A 60 -10.90 6.35 9.28
CA ALA A 60 -10.26 7.53 9.89
C ALA A 60 -9.01 7.14 10.71
N ASP A 61 -9.05 6.01 11.41
CA ASP A 61 -7.95 5.53 12.27
C ASP A 61 -7.05 4.48 11.59
N TRP A 62 -7.15 4.28 10.27
CA TRP A 62 -6.30 3.30 9.56
C TRP A 62 -4.90 3.83 9.24
N TYR A 63 -4.71 5.16 9.30
CA TYR A 63 -3.43 5.84 9.11
C TYR A 63 -3.09 6.68 10.33
N VAL A 64 -1.83 7.08 10.44
CA VAL A 64 -1.34 7.88 11.57
C VAL A 64 -1.61 9.36 11.31
N TRP A 65 -2.74 9.85 11.81
CA TRP A 65 -3.09 11.27 11.81
C TRP A 65 -2.73 11.93 13.14
N ALA A 66 -2.24 13.17 13.08
CA ALA A 66 -1.98 14.00 14.24
C ALA A 66 -2.25 15.46 13.86
N ASP A 67 -2.79 16.23 14.81
CA ASP A 67 -2.93 17.68 14.63
C ASP A 67 -1.53 18.33 14.63
N ALA A 68 -1.37 19.40 13.85
CA ALA A 68 -0.15 20.22 13.90
C ALA A 68 -0.03 20.95 15.25
N GLU A 69 1.17 21.39 15.58
CA GLU A 69 1.40 22.26 16.73
C GLU A 69 0.67 23.61 16.57
N PRO A 70 0.43 24.38 17.66
CA PRO A 70 -0.28 25.67 17.57
C PRO A 70 0.36 26.69 16.62
N ASP A 71 1.66 26.56 16.32
CA ASP A 71 2.39 27.40 15.37
C ASP A 71 2.35 26.88 13.92
N GLY A 72 1.66 25.76 13.68
CA GLY A 72 1.54 25.09 12.39
C GLY A 72 2.72 24.18 12.04
N SER A 73 3.68 24.00 12.93
CA SER A 73 4.78 23.05 12.75
C SER A 73 4.33 21.59 12.91
N ALA A 74 5.18 20.66 12.46
CA ALA A 74 4.89 19.23 12.51
C ALA A 74 4.77 18.73 13.97
N PRO A 75 4.00 17.65 14.23
CA PRO A 75 3.73 17.16 15.60
C PRO A 75 4.99 16.71 16.37
N ASN A 76 6.08 16.41 15.67
CA ASN A 76 7.37 16.06 16.25
C ASN A 76 8.48 16.29 15.22
N ASN A 77 9.70 15.88 15.55
CA ASN A 77 10.90 16.05 14.73
C ASN A 77 11.29 14.81 13.90
N TRP A 78 10.36 13.88 13.65
CA TRP A 78 10.64 12.72 12.80
C TRP A 78 10.94 13.15 11.37
N LEU A 79 11.93 12.51 10.76
CA LEU A 79 12.38 12.80 9.39
C LEU A 79 11.92 11.68 8.46
N SER A 80 11.48 12.06 7.25
CA SER A 80 11.33 11.10 6.16
C SER A 80 12.70 10.61 5.71
N ILE A 81 12.76 9.35 5.30
CA ILE A 81 13.85 8.80 4.49
C ILE A 81 13.58 9.14 3.02
#